data_AF-A0AAP0C5L0-F1
#
_entry.id   AF-A0AAP0C5L0-F1
#
_cell.length_a   1.000
_cell.length_b   1.000
_cell.length_c   1.000
_cell.angle_alpha   90.00
_cell.angle_beta   90.00
_cell.angle_gamma   90.00
#
_symmetry.space_group_name_H-M   'P 1'
#
loop_
_entity.id
_entity.type
_entity.pdbx_description
1 polymer ?
#
loop_
_entity_poly.entity_id
_entity_poly.type
_entity_poly.pdbx_seq_one_letter_code
_entity_poly.pdbx_strand_id
1 'polypeptide(L)'
;MESILERYERYSYTERQLVAADTTPRNWTLEYNKLKSRAELLQRNHRHYMGEEIESLSLKEIQNLEQQLDTGLKHIRTRKNQLLHESISELQKKVVTFCFFLFAYTTRASCF
;
A
#
# COMPACT_ATOMS: atom_id res chain seq x y z
N MET A 1 50.09 12.94 -23.58
CA MET A 1 49.17 13.91 -22.95
C MET A 1 47.87 14.02 -23.74
N GLU A 2 47.93 14.04 -25.06
CA GLU A 2 46.77 14.11 -25.96
C GLU A 2 45.77 12.95 -25.78
N SER A 3 46.25 11.71 -25.61
CA SER A 3 45.37 10.55 -25.40
C SER A 3 44.55 10.59 -24.10
N ILE A 4 45.02 11.31 -23.09
CA ILE A 4 44.30 11.50 -21.82
C ILE A 4 43.23 12.58 -22.00
N LEU A 5 43.54 13.65 -22.74
CA LEU A 5 42.61 14.72 -23.07
C LEU A 5 41.46 14.23 -23.95
N GLU A 6 41.77 13.45 -24.99
CA GLU A 6 40.76 12.88 -25.90
C GLU A 6 39.82 11.92 -25.17
N ARG A 7 40.36 11.13 -24.22
CA ARG A 7 39.54 10.26 -23.36
C ARG A 7 38.64 11.10 -22.46
N TYR A 8 39.17 12.16 -21.86
CA TYR A 8 38.38 13.05 -21.00
C TYR A 8 37.28 13.79 -21.77
N GLU A 9 37.57 14.27 -22.99
CA GLU A 9 36.57 14.90 -23.86
C GLU A 9 35.45 13.94 -24.24
N ARG A 10 35.79 12.69 -24.59
CA ARG A 10 34.78 11.65 -24.86
C ARG A 10 33.89 11.39 -23.66
N TYR A 11 34.46 11.21 -22.46
CA TYR A 11 33.67 10.99 -21.25
C TYR A 11 32.79 12.21 -20.90
N SER A 12 33.36 13.41 -20.95
CA SER A 12 32.63 14.68 -20.74
C SER A 12 31.47 14.85 -21.73
N TYR A 13 31.67 14.48 -22.99
CA TYR A 13 30.63 14.58 -24.01
C TYR A 13 29.50 13.57 -23.79
N THR A 14 29.82 12.32 -23.44
CA THR A 14 28.81 11.31 -23.10
C THR A 14 28.03 11.67 -21.84
N GLU A 15 28.69 12.23 -20.82
CA GLU A 15 28.04 12.68 -19.59
C GLU A 15 27.10 13.86 -19.85
N ARG A 16 27.52 14.84 -20.65
CA ARG A 16 26.64 15.95 -21.08
C ARG A 16 25.47 15.46 -21.92
N GLN A 17 25.63 14.46 -22.78
CA GLN A 17 24.52 13.87 -23.54
C GLN A 17 23.52 13.12 -22.64
N LEU A 18 23.99 12.40 -21.62
CA LEU A 18 23.12 11.72 -20.66
C LEU A 18 22.35 12.73 -19.80
N VAL A 19 23.02 13.76 -19.30
CA VAL A 19 22.37 14.85 -18.56
C VAL A 19 21.40 15.62 -19.46
N ALA A 20 21.76 15.90 -20.71
CA ALA A 20 20.85 16.53 -21.66
C ALA A 20 19.65 15.63 -21.97
N ALA A 21 19.84 14.32 -22.17
CA ALA A 21 18.77 13.36 -22.41
C ALA A 21 17.78 13.33 -21.23
N ASP A 22 18.27 13.29 -19.99
CA ASP A 22 17.45 13.34 -18.78
C ASP A 22 16.67 14.64 -18.64
N THR A 23 17.21 15.76 -19.13
CA THR A 23 16.61 17.10 -19.01
C THR A 23 15.81 17.53 -20.24
N THR A 24 15.77 16.73 -21.31
CA THR A 24 15.03 17.11 -22.52
C THR A 24 13.51 17.02 -22.33
N PRO A 25 12.71 17.97 -22.86
CA PRO A 25 11.23 17.92 -22.83
C PRO A 25 10.65 16.60 -23.37
N ARG A 26 11.38 15.95 -24.28
CA ARG A 26 11.00 14.66 -24.88
C ARG A 26 11.07 13.51 -23.89
N ASN A 27 12.04 13.51 -22.96
CA ASN A 27 12.15 12.50 -21.90
C ASN A 27 11.00 12.64 -20.88
N TRP A 28 10.71 13.88 -20.47
CA TRP A 28 9.56 14.17 -19.60
C TRP A 28 8.22 13.77 -20.23
N THR A 29 8.06 13.99 -21.54
CA THR A 29 6.86 13.57 -22.27
C THR A 29 6.71 12.04 -22.27
N LEU A 30 7.81 11.31 -22.47
CA LEU A 30 7.80 9.85 -22.46
C LEU A 30 7.45 9.28 -21.08
N GLU A 31 8.12 9.75 -20.03
CA GLU A 31 7.85 9.30 -18.66
C GLU A 31 6.45 9.69 -18.20
N TYR A 32 5.97 10.89 -18.59
CA TYR A 32 4.58 11.28 -18.36
C TYR A 32 3.59 10.33 -19.04
N ASN A 33 3.80 9.97 -20.31
CA ASN A 33 2.92 9.05 -21.03
C ASN A 33 2.90 7.65 -20.39
N LYS A 34 4.06 7.16 -19.94
CA LYS A 34 4.19 5.88 -19.22
C LYS A 34 3.50 5.91 -17.86
N LEU A 35 3.58 7.03 -17.13
CA LEU A 35 2.86 7.20 -15.88
C LEU A 35 1.34 7.27 -16.14
N LYS A 36 0.93 8.02 -17.16
CA LYS A 36 -0.48 8.16 -17.56
C LYS A 36 -1.08 6.81 -17.94
N SER A 37 -0.39 6.00 -18.75
CA SER A 37 -0.87 4.67 -19.12
C SER A 37 -1.01 3.74 -17.90
N ARG A 38 -0.10 3.84 -16.92
CA ARG A 38 -0.20 3.11 -15.65
C ARG A 38 -1.40 3.56 -14.82
N ALA A 39 -1.65 4.87 -14.75
CA ALA A 39 -2.79 5.42 -14.04
C ALA A 39 -4.12 4.98 -14.67
N GLU A 40 -4.22 5.02 -16.00
CA GLU A 40 -5.40 4.55 -16.74
C GLU A 40 -5.64 3.04 -16.55
N LEU A 41 -4.58 2.23 -16.51
CA LEU A 41 -4.67 0.81 -16.20
C LEU A 41 -5.17 0.58 -14.77
N LEU A 42 -4.62 1.30 -13.78
CA LEU A 42 -5.06 1.21 -12.38
C LEU A 42 -6.53 1.60 -12.24
N GLN A 43 -6.96 2.67 -12.92
CA GLN A 43 -8.35 3.11 -12.90
C GLN A 43 -9.28 2.07 -13.53
N ARG A 44 -8.88 1.44 -14.65
CA ARG A 44 -9.63 0.32 -15.23
C ARG A 44 -9.74 -0.86 -14.27
N ASN A 45 -8.63 -1.27 -13.66
CA ASN A 45 -8.64 -2.36 -12.69
C ASN A 45 -9.55 -2.04 -11.49
N HIS A 46 -9.54 -0.79 -11.00
CA HIS A 46 -10.45 -0.35 -9.95
C HIS A 46 -11.91 -0.52 -10.36
N ARG A 47 -12.28 -0.11 -11.58
CA ARG A 47 -13.63 -0.31 -12.12
C ARG A 47 -14.01 -1.79 -12.16
N HIS A 48 -13.10 -2.66 -12.62
CA HIS A 48 -13.32 -4.11 -12.59
C HIS A 48 -13.52 -4.67 -11.17
N TYR A 49 -12.75 -4.21 -10.18
CA TYR A 49 -12.96 -4.60 -8.78
C TYR A 49 -14.30 -4.09 -8.20
N MET A 50 -14.81 -2.97 -8.71
CA MET A 50 -16.13 -2.43 -8.39
C MET A 50 -17.26 -3.13 -9.15
N GLY A 51 -16.94 -4.10 -10.01
CA GLY A 51 -17.89 -4.84 -10.80
C GLY A 51 -18.38 -4.11 -12.06
N GLU A 52 -17.64 -3.11 -12.53
CA GLU A 52 -17.93 -2.36 -13.76
C GLU A 52 -17.14 -2.93 -14.95
N GLU A 53 -17.69 -2.79 -16.16
CA GLU A 53 -17.05 -3.18 -17.44
C GLU A 53 -16.60 -4.67 -17.51
N ILE A 54 -17.22 -5.55 -16.71
CA ILE A 54 -16.84 -6.98 -16.59
C ILE A 54 -17.11 -7.75 -17.88
N GLU A 55 -18.10 -7.35 -18.68
CA GLU A 55 -18.47 -8.02 -19.94
C GLU A 55 -17.32 -8.13 -20.95
N SER A 56 -16.32 -7.25 -20.84
CA SER A 56 -15.13 -7.25 -21.68
C SER A 56 -14.06 -8.27 -21.28
N LEU A 57 -14.22 -8.93 -20.13
CA LEU A 57 -13.24 -9.84 -19.55
C LEU A 57 -13.52 -11.30 -19.93
N SER A 58 -12.47 -12.08 -20.10
CA SER A 58 -12.58 -13.53 -20.28
C SER A 58 -12.90 -14.24 -18.96
N LEU A 59 -13.44 -15.46 -19.05
CA LEU A 59 -13.74 -16.28 -17.87
C LEU A 59 -12.54 -16.46 -16.92
N LYS A 60 -11.33 -16.62 -17.48
CA LYS A 60 -10.10 -16.78 -16.69
C LYS A 60 -9.75 -15.51 -15.92
N GLU A 61 -9.95 -14.35 -16.53
CA GLU A 61 -9.69 -13.06 -15.88
C GLU A 61 -10.70 -12.80 -14.76
N ILE A 62 -11.97 -13.15 -14.99
CA ILE A 62 -13.03 -13.06 -13.97
C ILE A 62 -12.71 -13.96 -12.77
N GLN A 63 -12.31 -15.21 -13.00
CA GLN A 63 -11.90 -16.11 -11.91
C GLN A 63 -10.71 -15.57 -11.11
N ASN A 64 -9.73 -14.98 -11.78
CA ASN A 64 -8.60 -14.35 -11.11
C ASN A 64 -9.03 -13.11 -10.30
N LEU A 65 -9.95 -12.30 -10.82
CA LEU A 65 -10.51 -11.16 -10.07
C LEU A 65 -11.25 -11.62 -8.81
N GLU A 66 -12.10 -12.65 -8.92
CA GLU A 66 -12.79 -13.23 -7.76
C GLU A 66 -11.80 -13.72 -6.69
N GLN A 67 -10.75 -14.46 -7.10
CA GLN A 67 -9.73 -14.95 -6.17
C GLN A 67 -9.01 -13.81 -5.44
N GLN A 68 -8.70 -12.72 -6.15
CA GLN A 68 -8.06 -11.54 -5.56
C GLN A 68 -8.98 -10.83 -4.58
N LEU A 69 -10.26 -10.67 -4.92
CA LEU A 69 -11.26 -10.07 -4.05
C LEU A 69 -11.49 -10.91 -2.79
N ASP A 70 -11.67 -12.23 -2.92
CA ASP A 70 -11.86 -13.12 -1.77
C ASP A 70 -10.65 -13.08 -0.83
N THR A 71 -9.44 -13.11 -1.39
CA THR A 71 -8.21 -12.98 -0.62
C THR A 71 -8.16 -11.65 0.12
N GLY A 72 -8.42 -10.52 -0.56
CA GLY A 72 -8.44 -9.20 0.05
C GLY A 72 -9.47 -9.08 1.18
N LEU A 73 -10.70 -9.56 0.94
CA LEU A 73 -11.78 -9.57 1.92
C LEU A 73 -11.44 -10.41 3.15
N LYS A 74 -10.81 -11.58 2.95
CA LYS A 74 -10.34 -12.43 4.05
C LYS A 74 -9.31 -11.71 4.92
N HIS A 75 -8.37 -10.98 4.31
CA HIS A 75 -7.38 -10.19 5.05
C HIS A 75 -8.05 -9.07 5.86
N ILE A 76 -8.96 -8.31 5.23
CA ILE A 76 -9.70 -7.23 5.90
C ILE A 76 -10.50 -7.78 7.09
N ARG A 77 -11.24 -8.88 6.90
CA ARG A 77 -12.04 -9.51 7.95
C ARG A 77 -11.16 -9.99 9.11
N THR A 78 -10.05 -10.67 8.80
CA THR A 78 -9.09 -11.14 9.81
C THR A 78 -8.54 -9.98 10.62
N ARG A 79 -8.11 -8.90 9.95
CA ARG A 79 -7.56 -7.72 10.64
C ARG A 79 -8.61 -7.03 11.50
N LYS A 80 -9.83 -6.87 11.01
CA LYS A 80 -10.95 -6.28 11.77
C LYS A 80 -11.26 -7.11 13.02
N ASN A 81 -11.34 -8.43 12.88
CA ASN A 81 -11.59 -9.32 14.01
C ASN A 81 -10.47 -9.25 15.04
N GLN A 82 -9.21 -9.20 14.60
CA GLN A 82 -8.07 -9.05 15.50
C GLN A 82 -8.17 -7.76 16.33
N LEU A 83 -8.43 -6.62 15.67
CA LEU A 83 -8.58 -5.33 16.36
C LEU A 83 -9.76 -5.33 17.35
N LEU A 84 -10.88 -5.97 16.99
CA LEU A 84 -12.02 -6.12 17.89
C LEU A 84 -11.67 -6.98 19.10
N HIS A 85 -10.96 -8.09 18.92
CA HIS A 85 -10.50 -8.93 20.02
C HIS A 85 -9.51 -8.20 20.94
N GLU A 86 -8.61 -7.40 20.38
CA GLU A 86 -7.70 -6.54 21.15
C GLU A 86 -8.50 -5.56 22.02
N SER A 87 -9.47 -4.86 21.43
CA SER A 87 -10.35 -3.92 22.15
C SER A 87 -11.17 -4.59 23.26
N ILE A 88 -11.76 -5.76 22.99
CA ILE A 88 -12.49 -6.54 24.01
C ILE A 88 -11.56 -6.93 25.16
N SER A 89 -10.36 -7.40 24.85
CA SER A 89 -9.38 -7.81 25.87
C SER A 89 -8.96 -6.64 26.76
N GLU A 90 -8.78 -5.46 26.19
CA GLU A 90 -8.48 -4.25 26.95
C GLU A 90 -9.62 -3.86 27.88
N LEU A 91 -10.86 -3.89 27.39
CA LEU A 91 -12.04 -3.58 28.21
C LEU A 91 -12.22 -4.60 29.34
N GLN A 92 -12.03 -5.89 29.07
CA GLN A 92 -12.07 -6.94 30.08
C GLN A 92 -11.01 -6.73 31.16
N LYS A 93 -9.77 -6.38 30.79
CA LYS A 93 -8.72 -6.06 31.77
C LYS A 93 -9.09 -4.88 32.67
N LYS A 94 -9.71 -3.84 32.11
CA LYS A 94 -10.18 -2.68 32.89
C LYS A 94 -11.26 -3.08 33.89
N VAL A 95 -12.26 -3.86 33.45
CA VAL A 95 -13.33 -4.35 34.32
C VAL A 95 -12.78 -5.22 35.45
N VAL A 96 -11.91 -6.19 35.12
CA VAL A 96 -11.29 -7.06 36.13
C VAL A 96 -10.51 -6.23 37.14
N THR A 97 -9.67 -5.30 36.68
CA THR A 97 -8.91 -4.39 37.53
C THR A 97 -9.84 -3.56 38.43
N PHE A 98 -10.92 -3.01 37.87
CA PHE A 98 -11.91 -2.23 38.63
C PHE A 98 -12.64 -3.08 39.67
N CYS A 99 -13.02 -4.31 39.35
CA CYS A 99 -13.60 -5.25 40.31
C CYS A 99 -12.63 -5.59 41.45
N PHE A 100 -11.33 -5.78 41.15
CA PHE A 100 -10.30 -5.94 42.19
C PHE A 100 -10.23 -4.73 43.12
N PHE A 101 -10.22 -3.51 42.57
CA PHE A 101 -10.21 -2.28 43.36
C PHE A 101 -11.47 -2.13 44.22
N LEU A 102 -12.65 -2.37 43.65
CA LEU A 102 -13.92 -2.33 44.40
C LEU A 102 -13.94 -3.37 45.51
N PHE A 103 -13.54 -4.61 45.25
CA PHE A 103 -13.48 -5.65 46.26
C PHE A 103 -12.53 -5.28 47.40
N ALA A 104 -11.34 -4.76 47.09
CA ALA A 104 -10.40 -4.28 48.09
C ALA A 104 -10.95 -3.10 48.91
N TYR A 105 -11.65 -2.16 48.28
CA TYR A 105 -12.27 -1.02 48.95
C TYR A 105 -13.41 -1.45 49.88
N THR A 106 -14.33 -2.30 49.39
CA THR A 106 -15.45 -2.83 50.20
C THR A 106 -14.95 -3.68 51.35
N THR A 107 -13.99 -4.59 51.13
CA THR A 107 -13.42 -5.42 52.20
C THR A 107 -12.74 -4.57 53.27
N ARG A 108 -12.06 -3.48 52.87
CA ARG A 108 -11.43 -2.54 53.80
C ARG A 108 -12.45 -1.68 54.56
N ALA A 109 -13.57 -1.32 53.94
CA ALA A 109 -14.67 -0.62 54.59
C ALA A 109 -15.47 -1.52 55.56
N SER A 110 -15.54 -2.83 55.32
CA SER A 110 -16.20 -3.79 56.21
C SER A 110 -15.37 -4.22 57.42
N CYS A 111 -14.06 -3.91 57.44
CA CYS A 111 -13.15 -4.26 58.52
C CYS A 111 -12.97 -3.13 59.56
N PHE A 112 -13.74 -2.03 59.42
CA PHE A 112 -13.82 -0.89 60.32
C PHE A 112 -15.25 -0.78 60.86
#